data_AF-A0A6B3FF69-F1
#
_entry.id   AF-A0A6B3FF69-F1
#
_cell.length_a   1.000
_cell.length_b   1.000
_cell.length_c   1.000
_cell.angle_alpha   90.00
_cell.angle_beta   90.00
_cell.angle_gamma   90.00
#
_symmetry.space_group_name_H-M   'P 1'
#
loop_
_entity.id
_entity.type
_entity.pdbx_description
1 polymer ?
#
loop_
_entity_poly.entity_id
_entity_poly.type
_entity_poly.pdbx_seq_one_letter_code
_entity_poly.pdbx_strand_id
1 'polypeptide(L)' 'NDEGQHALWPSFASVPAGWDEVFGPAGHTACLEYVDVHWTDITPRSARARVA' A
#
# COMPACT_ATOMS: atom_id res chain seq x y z
N ASN A 1 3.79 1.66 3.31
CA ASN A 1 4.38 2.50 4.38
C ASN A 1 4.71 1.62 5.58
N ASP A 2 5.32 2.20 6.63
CA ASP A 2 5.67 1.42 7.82
C ASP A 2 4.46 0.70 8.42
N GLU A 3 3.26 1.27 8.44
CA GLU A 3 2.07 0.64 9.03
C GLU A 3 1.52 -0.58 8.25
N GLY A 4 2.13 -0.91 7.11
CA GLY A 4 1.69 -2.00 6.22
C GLY A 4 0.49 -1.62 5.37
N GLN A 5 0.26 -0.32 5.16
CA GLN A 5 -0.84 0.17 4.35
C GLN A 5 -0.41 0.29 2.88
N HIS A 6 -1.37 0.04 1.99
CA HIS A 6 -1.20 0.19 0.55
C HIS A 6 -2.04 1.38 0.04
N ALA A 7 -1.55 2.05 -1.01
CA ALA A 7 -2.27 3.11 -1.68
C ALA A 7 -1.90 3.11 -3.17
N LEU A 8 -2.87 3.42 -4.03
CA LEU A 8 -2.56 3.73 -5.42
C LEU A 8 -1.93 5.12 -5.48
N TRP A 9 -0.90 5.25 -6.29
CA TRP A 9 -0.19 6.51 -6.48
C TRP A 9 0.02 6.80 -7.97
N PRO A 10 -0.24 8.03 -8.45
CA PRO A 10 -0.02 8.38 -9.85
C PRO A 10 1.48 8.46 -10.16
N SER A 11 1.90 7.86 -11.28
CA SER A 11 3.31 7.79 -11.69
C SER A 11 3.98 9.14 -11.99
N PHE A 12 3.20 10.20 -12.18
CA PHE A 12 3.72 11.55 -12.42
C PHE A 12 4.01 12.33 -11.12
N ALA A 13 3.55 11.84 -9.97
CA ALA A 13 3.73 12.53 -8.69
C ALA A 13 4.87 11.89 -7.89
N SER A 14 5.69 12.72 -7.25
CA SER A 14 6.70 12.22 -6.31
C SER A 14 6.04 11.44 -5.17
N VAL A 15 6.62 10.30 -4.83
CA VAL A 15 6.16 9.48 -3.71
C VAL A 15 6.43 10.21 -2.39
N PRO A 16 5.45 10.33 -1.47
CA PRO A 16 5.66 10.97 -0.19
C PRO A 16 6.70 10.22 0.66
N ALA A 17 7.42 10.94 1.52
CA ALA A 17 8.34 10.31 2.46
C ALA A 17 7.62 9.27 3.34
N GLY A 18 8.28 8.13 3.61
CA GLY A 18 7.71 7.02 4.37
C GLY A 18 6.79 6.09 3.56
N TRP A 19 6.72 6.29 2.24
CA TRP A 19 6.07 5.38 1.30
C TRP A 19 7.08 4.85 0.29
N ASP A 20 6.90 3.59 -0.10
CA ASP A 20 7.71 2.89 -1.08
C ASP A 20 6.83 2.37 -2.21
N GLU A 21 7.36 2.36 -3.43
CA GLU A 21 6.72 1.73 -4.57
C GLU A 21 6.92 0.22 -4.52
N VAL A 22 5.81 -0.53 -4.44
CA VAL A 22 5.83 -2.00 -4.36
C VAL A 22 5.25 -2.69 -5.60
N PHE A 23 4.56 -1.94 -6.47
CA PHE A 23 4.00 -2.42 -7.73
C PHE A 23 3.82 -1.27 -8.73
N GLY A 24 4.03 -1.55 -10.02
CA GLY A 24 3.93 -0.59 -11.11
C GLY A 24 5.30 -0.14 -11.67
N PRO A 25 5.32 0.83 -12.60
CA PRO A 25 4.15 1.50 -13.20
C PRO A 25 3.30 0.53 -14.04
N ALA A 26 1.98 0.58 -13.84
CA ALA A 26 1.01 -0.27 -14.52
C ALA A 26 -0.33 0.47 -14.70
N GLY A 27 -1.27 -0.13 -15.46
CA GLY A 27 -2.61 0.42 -15.61
C GLY A 27 -3.41 0.38 -14.29
N HIS A 28 -4.36 1.29 -14.14
CA HIS A 28 -5.16 1.44 -12.92
C HIS A 28 -5.78 0.13 -12.43
N THR A 29 -6.36 -0.67 -13.33
CA THR A 29 -6.96 -1.97 -13.00
C THR A 29 -5.94 -2.94 -12.39
N ALA A 30 -4.74 -3.06 -12.97
CA ALA A 30 -3.70 -3.93 -12.44
C ALA A 30 -3.21 -3.48 -11.07
N CYS A 31 -3.11 -2.16 -10.84
CA CYS A 31 -2.77 -1.62 -9.51
C CYS A 31 -3.86 -1.92 -8.47
N LEU A 32 -5.13 -1.85 -8.84
CA LEU A 32 -6.24 -2.23 -7.96
C LEU A 32 -6.21 -3.72 -7.61
N GLU A 33 -6.05 -4.58 -8.62
CA GLU A 33 -5.93 -6.03 -8.42
C GLU A 33 -4.75 -6.39 -7.51
N TYR A 34 -3.61 -5.71 -7.67
CA TYR A 34 -2.48 -5.91 -6.78
C TYR A 34 -2.85 -5.60 -5.32
N VAL A 35 -3.51 -4.48 -5.06
CA VAL A 35 -3.91 -4.11 -3.69
C VAL A 35 -4.93 -5.10 -3.13
N ASP A 36 -5.92 -5.53 -3.92
CA ASP A 36 -6.94 -6.50 -3.49
C ASP A 36 -6.31 -7.84 -3.06
N VAL A 37 -5.32 -8.32 -3.81
CA VAL A 37 -4.64 -9.59 -3.51
C VAL A 37 -3.66 -9.47 -2.34
N HIS A 38 -2.97 -8.34 -2.19
CA HIS A 38 -1.85 -8.22 -1.24
C HIS A 38 -2.21 -7.54 0.07
N TRP A 39 -3.31 -6.77 0.12
CA TRP A 39 -3.73 -6.04 1.31
C TRP A 39 -4.97 -6.66 1.97
N THR A 40 -4.84 -7.92 2.39
CA THR A 40 -5.95 -8.72 2.95
C THR A 40 -6.26 -8.43 4.41
N ASP A 41 -5.34 -7.81 5.15
CA ASP A 41 -5.54 -7.32 6.52
C ASP A 41 -5.24 -5.81 6.57
N ILE A 42 -6.30 -5.03 6.74
CA ILE A 42 -6.22 -3.56 6.79
C ILE A 42 -5.84 -3.02 8.16
N THR A 43 -5.69 -3.89 9.18
CA THR A 43 -5.36 -3.48 10.54
C THR A 43 -3.95 -2.89 10.57
N PRO A 44 -3.77 -1.63 11.02
CA PRO A 44 -2.45 -1.03 11.12
C PRO A 44 -1.51 -1.89 11.98
N ARG A 45 -0.24 -2.00 11.58
CA ARG A 45 0.77 -2.75 12.34
C ARG A 45 0.81 -2.35 13.81
N SER A 46 0.75 -1.05 14.10
CA SER A 46 0.74 -0.54 15.47
C SER A 46 -0.50 -0.97 16.27
N ALA A 47 -1.65 -1.15 15.62
CA ALA A 47 -2.87 -1.64 16.27
C ALA A 47 -2.78 -3.14 16.59
N ARG A 48 -2.23 -3.97 15.67
CA ARG A 48 -1.98 -5.40 15.92
C ARG A 48 -1.07 -5.62 17.13
N ALA A 49 -0.02 -4.80 17.27
CA ALA A 49 0.91 -4.89 18.40
C ALA A 49 0.28 -4.53 19.76
N ARG A 50 -0.87 -3.86 19.80
CA ARG A 50 -1.56 -3.49 21.06
C ARG A 50 -2.55 -4.54 21.56
N VAL A 51 -2.94 -5.47 20.69
CA VAL A 51 -3.93 -6.52 21.00
C VAL A 51 -3.27 -7.86 21.32
N ALA A 52 -1.96 -7.99 21.04
CA ALA A 52 -1.11 -9.12 21.43
C ALA A 52 -0.52 -8.93 22.84
#